data_AF-A0A671SH24-F1
#
_entry.id   AF-A0A671SH24-F1
#
_cell.length_a   1.000
_cell.length_b   1.000
_cell.length_c   1.000
_cell.angle_alpha   90.00
_cell.angle_beta   90.00
_cell.angle_gamma   90.00
#
_symmetry.space_group_name_H-M   'P 1'
#
loop_
_entity.id
_entity.type
_entity.pdbx_description
1 polymer ?
#
loop_
_entity_poly.entity_id
_entity_poly.type
_entity_poly.pdbx_seq_one_letter_code
_entity_poly.pdbx_strand_id
1 'polypeptide(L)'
;MGPVEVHVITLTLLLPIPQIKKKQQDVVGFLEALKIDYTQFDIASNEDNRMWMRENVPGEKKPTNGIPLPPQIFNEGMYCGDYDTFFEAKEDNSVYEFLGLTPPPGSKVVFLRVSFSCLT
;
A
#
# COMPACT_ATOMS: atom_id res chain seq x y z
N MET A 1 -7.65 -6.93 -19.26
CA MET A 1 -7.18 -6.33 -18.01
C MET A 1 -5.75 -6.81 -17.84
N GLY A 2 -4.79 -5.90 -17.86
CA GLY A 2 -3.38 -6.25 -17.63
C GLY A 2 -3.17 -6.72 -16.18
N PRO A 3 -1.98 -7.23 -15.83
CA PRO A 3 -1.64 -7.48 -14.44
C PRO A 3 -1.75 -6.16 -13.67
N VAL A 4 -2.49 -6.16 -12.57
CA VAL A 4 -2.57 -4.99 -11.69
C VAL A 4 -1.24 -4.89 -10.95
N GLU A 5 -0.61 -3.72 -10.97
CA GLU A 5 0.73 -3.55 -10.42
C GLU A 5 0.68 -2.80 -9.09
N VAL A 6 0.59 -3.55 -7.99
CA VAL A 6 0.72 -2.98 -6.64
C VAL A 6 2.20 -2.72 -6.38
N HIS A 7 2.54 -1.48 -6.06
CA HIS A 7 3.89 -1.09 -5.65
C HIS A 7 3.94 -0.96 -4.14
N VAL A 8 4.86 -1.71 -3.51
CA VAL A 8 5.15 -1.62 -2.08
C VAL A 8 6.50 -0.96 -1.92
N ILE A 9 6.51 0.26 -1.39
CA ILE A 9 7.73 0.98 -1.10
C ILE A 9 8.36 0.38 0.16
N THR A 10 9.61 -0.06 0.05
CA THR A 10 10.36 -0.74 1.10
C THR A 10 11.65 -0.02 1.44
N LEU A 11 12.20 -0.27 2.62
CA LEU A 11 13.51 0.20 3.06
C LEU A 11 14.33 -0.98 3.58
N THR A 12 15.23 -1.49 2.74
CA THR A 12 16.15 -2.57 3.11
C THR A 12 17.44 -1.96 3.68
N LEU A 13 17.38 -1.41 4.91
CA LEU A 13 18.59 -0.96 5.60
C LEU A 13 19.39 -2.14 6.17
N LEU A 14 20.72 -2.07 6.10
CA LEU A 14 21.67 -3.03 6.71
C LEU A 14 21.55 -3.08 8.25
N LEU A 15 20.99 -2.04 8.88
CA LEU A 15 20.61 -2.02 10.28
C LEU A 15 19.09 -1.83 10.38
N PRO A 16 18.30 -2.89 10.58
CA PRO A 16 16.85 -2.79 10.57
C PRO A 16 16.37 -2.05 11.81
N ILE A 17 15.68 -0.92 11.63
CA ILE A 17 14.76 -0.40 12.66
C ILE A 17 13.69 -1.49 12.83
N PRO A 18 13.63 -2.23 13.96
CA PRO A 18 12.85 -3.47 14.03
C PRO A 18 11.36 -3.27 13.75
N GLN A 19 10.83 -2.08 14.07
CA GLN A 19 9.43 -1.73 13.83
C GLN A 19 9.10 -1.58 12.34
N ILE A 20 9.94 -0.86 11.58
CA ILE A 20 9.73 -0.66 10.14
C ILE A 20 9.79 -2.00 9.39
N LYS A 21 10.80 -2.82 9.72
CA LYS A 21 10.94 -4.16 9.12
C LYS A 21 9.70 -5.04 9.37
N LYS A 22 9.16 -5.04 10.59
CA LYS A 22 7.95 -5.80 10.92
C LYS A 22 6.74 -5.31 10.12
N LYS A 23 6.54 -3.98 10.02
CA LYS A 23 5.45 -3.39 9.23
C LYS A 23 5.53 -3.80 7.75
N GLN A 24 6.71 -3.72 7.14
CA GLN A 24 6.92 -4.14 5.75
C GLN A 24 6.67 -5.64 5.54
N GLN A 25 7.17 -6.48 6.46
CA GLN A 25 6.98 -7.93 6.39
C GLN A 25 5.50 -8.32 6.55
N ASP A 26 4.74 -7.60 7.38
CA ASP A 26 3.30 -7.85 7.51
C ASP A 26 2.54 -7.49 6.23
N VAL A 27 2.83 -6.33 5.61
CA VAL A 27 2.24 -5.95 4.32
C VAL A 27 2.56 -6.99 3.25
N VAL A 28 3.85 -7.28 3.05
CA VAL A 28 4.30 -8.22 2.02
C VAL A 28 3.75 -9.63 2.26
N GLY A 29 3.88 -10.15 3.48
CA GLY A 29 3.40 -11.49 3.82
C GLY A 29 1.89 -11.63 3.68
N PHE A 30 1.13 -10.55 3.91
CA PHE A 30 -0.30 -10.53 3.69
C PHE A 30 -0.67 -10.56 2.19
N LEU A 31 0.00 -9.75 1.36
CA LEU A 31 -0.20 -9.77 -0.09
C LEU A 31 0.12 -11.15 -0.68
N GLU A 32 1.22 -11.77 -0.24
CA GLU A 32 1.61 -13.13 -0.62
C GLU A 32 0.56 -14.17 -0.21
N ALA A 33 0.02 -14.08 1.02
CA ALA A 33 -1.03 -14.98 1.49
C ALA A 33 -2.32 -14.87 0.66
N LEU A 34 -2.65 -13.67 0.17
CA LEU A 34 -3.77 -13.43 -0.73
C LEU A 34 -3.45 -13.69 -2.21
N LYS A 35 -2.19 -14.01 -2.55
CA LYS A 35 -1.70 -14.17 -3.92
C LYS A 35 -1.95 -12.92 -4.78
N ILE A 36 -1.77 -11.75 -4.17
CA ILE A 36 -1.78 -10.47 -4.87
C ILE A 36 -0.36 -10.21 -5.38
N ASP A 37 -0.23 -10.01 -6.68
CA ASP A 37 1.04 -9.65 -7.30
C ASP A 37 1.46 -8.23 -6.88
N TYR A 38 2.74 -8.05 -6.56
CA TYR A 38 3.29 -6.77 -6.15
C TYR A 38 4.77 -6.63 -6.54
N THR A 39 5.22 -5.40 -6.69
CA THR A 39 6.64 -5.06 -6.92
C THR A 39 7.17 -4.27 -5.74
N GLN A 40 8.35 -4.65 -5.23
CA GLN A 40 9.03 -3.91 -4.17
C GLN A 40 9.92 -2.82 -4.74
N PHE A 41 9.70 -1.59 -4.27
CA PHE A 41 10.49 -0.44 -4.63
C PHE A 41 11.35 -0.06 -3.44
N ASP A 42 12.57 -0.60 -3.38
CA ASP A 42 13.49 -0.36 -2.27
C ASP A 42 14.13 1.03 -2.37
N ILE A 43 13.94 1.86 -1.35
CA ILE A 43 14.48 3.22 -1.27
C ILE A 43 15.86 3.28 -0.62
N ALA A 44 16.31 2.18 0.01
CA ALA A 44 17.63 2.10 0.64
C ALA A 44 18.72 2.04 -0.44
N SER A 45 18.53 1.17 -1.43
CA SER A 45 19.49 0.90 -2.50
C SER A 45 19.26 1.72 -3.78
N ASN A 46 18.09 2.33 -3.96
CA ASN A 46 17.73 3.10 -5.16
C ASN A 46 17.26 4.52 -4.78
N GLU A 47 17.95 5.53 -5.34
CA GLU A 47 17.65 6.94 -5.09
C GLU A 47 16.41 7.44 -5.84
N ASP A 48 16.16 6.96 -7.06
CA ASP A 48 14.97 7.32 -7.84
C ASP A 48 13.70 6.87 -7.12
N ASN A 49 13.68 5.65 -6.58
CA ASN A 49 12.56 5.16 -5.75
C ASN A 49 12.34 6.05 -4.51
N ARG A 50 13.42 6.55 -3.91
CA ARG A 50 13.36 7.41 -2.73
C ARG A 50 12.78 8.78 -3.07
N MET A 51 13.20 9.37 -4.19
CA MET A 51 12.65 10.64 -4.68
C MET A 51 11.18 10.47 -5.05
N TRP A 52 10.87 9.42 -5.82
CA TRP A 52 9.51 9.10 -6.24
C TRP A 52 8.56 8.92 -5.06
N MET A 53 8.94 8.19 -4.00
CA MET A 53 8.13 8.07 -2.78
C MET A 53 7.83 9.43 -2.16
N ARG A 54 8.83 10.30 -2.05
CA ARG A 54 8.66 11.63 -1.41
C ARG A 54 7.76 12.55 -2.21
N GLU A 55 7.74 12.42 -3.54
CA GLU A 55 6.90 13.21 -4.43
C GLU A 55 5.46 12.71 -4.46
N ASN A 56 5.27 11.39 -4.50
CA ASN A 56 3.95 10.77 -4.75
C ASN A 56 3.15 10.47 -3.49
N VAL A 57 3.76 10.46 -2.29
CA VAL A 57 2.97 10.48 -1.04
C VAL A 57 2.24 11.83 -0.94
N PRO A 58 0.90 11.85 -0.74
CA PRO A 58 0.13 13.09 -0.62
C PRO A 58 0.58 13.95 0.56
N GLY A 59 0.53 15.28 0.41
CA GLY A 59 1.07 16.22 1.41
C GLY A 59 0.42 16.09 2.80
N GLU A 60 -0.90 15.89 2.82
CA GLU A 60 -1.70 15.65 4.02
C GLU A 60 -1.43 14.30 4.70
N LYS A 61 -0.79 13.37 3.99
CA LYS A 61 -0.34 12.06 4.51
C LYS A 61 1.13 12.07 4.93
N LYS A 62 1.87 13.16 4.69
CA LYS A 62 3.25 13.31 5.16
C LYS A 62 3.25 13.68 6.65
N PRO A 63 4.25 13.22 7.42
CA PRO A 63 4.40 13.65 8.81
C PRO A 63 4.65 15.16 8.90
N THR A 64 4.09 15.82 9.92
CA THR A 64 4.22 17.29 10.13
C THR A 64 5.66 17.77 10.11
N ASN A 65 6.57 16.97 10.69
CA ASN A 65 8.01 17.20 10.68
C ASN A 65 8.71 15.90 10.24
N GLY A 66 9.05 15.78 8.96
CA GLY A 66 9.87 14.65 8.48
C GLY A 66 9.58 14.22 7.05
N ILE A 67 10.07 13.02 6.72
CA ILE A 67 9.81 12.34 5.45
C ILE A 67 8.88 11.15 5.69
N PRO A 68 8.04 10.77 4.72
CA PRO A 68 7.26 9.54 4.83
C PRO A 68 8.19 8.33 5.02
N LEU A 69 7.80 7.44 5.92
CA LEU A 69 8.52 6.20 6.23
C LEU A 69 7.79 5.00 5.63
N PRO A 70 8.51 3.98 5.13
CA PRO A 70 7.87 2.78 4.60
C PRO A 70 7.27 1.89 5.70
N PRO A 71 6.35 0.97 5.34
CA PRO A 71 5.84 0.75 3.99
C PRO A 71 4.88 1.86 3.52
N GLN A 72 4.94 2.18 2.23
CA GLN A 72 3.96 3.02 1.53
C GLN A 72 3.42 2.21 0.34
N ILE A 73 2.11 2.10 0.19
CA ILE A 73 1.46 1.24 -0.81
C ILE A 73 0.82 2.10 -1.88
N PHE A 74 1.06 1.72 -3.13
CA PHE A 74 0.50 2.35 -4.31
C PHE A 74 -0.08 1.29 -5.25
N ASN A 75 -1.07 1.67 -6.05
CA ASN A 75 -1.60 0.87 -7.15
C ASN A 75 -1.60 1.73 -8.41
N GLU A 76 -0.87 1.32 -9.45
CA GLU A 76 -0.75 2.06 -10.73
C GLU A 76 -0.36 3.54 -10.52
N GLY A 77 0.48 3.84 -9.53
CA GLY A 77 0.92 5.19 -9.16
C GLY A 77 -0.07 5.97 -8.28
N MET A 78 -1.26 5.45 -8.03
CA MET A 78 -2.23 6.02 -7.08
C MET A 78 -1.87 5.62 -5.65
N TYR A 79 -1.87 6.59 -4.74
CA TYR A 79 -1.58 6.33 -3.33
C TYR A 79 -2.73 5.58 -2.64
N CYS A 80 -2.46 4.38 -2.15
CA CYS A 80 -3.42 3.60 -1.35
C CYS A 80 -3.35 4.01 0.12
N GLY A 81 -2.13 4.05 0.69
CA GLY A 81 -1.92 4.41 2.08
C GLY A 81 -0.59 3.93 2.65
N ASP A 82 -0.39 4.24 3.93
CA ASP A 82 0.71 3.75 4.74
C ASP A 82 0.34 2.44 5.47
N TYR A 83 1.22 1.98 6.37
CA TYR A 83 0.94 0.79 7.17
C TYR A 83 -0.32 0.91 8.03
N ASP A 84 -0.55 2.07 8.65
CA ASP A 84 -1.64 2.21 9.63
C ASP A 84 -2.98 2.14 8.87
N THR A 85 -3.08 2.79 7.71
CA THR A 85 -4.24 2.69 6.81
C THR A 85 -4.44 1.25 6.30
N PHE A 86 -3.36 0.55 5.92
CA PHE A 86 -3.42 -0.86 5.51
C PHE A 86 -3.91 -1.77 6.65
N PHE A 87 -3.44 -1.51 7.87
CA PHE A 87 -3.80 -2.29 9.05
C PHE A 87 -5.29 -2.13 9.39
N GLU A 88 -5.82 -0.91 9.35
CA GLU A 88 -7.26 -0.65 9.48
C GLU A 88 -8.06 -1.44 8.42
N ALA A 89 -7.64 -1.37 7.15
CA ALA A 89 -8.31 -2.11 6.07
C ALA A 89 -8.24 -3.64 6.26
N LYS A 90 -7.17 -4.14 6.87
CA LYS A 90 -7.01 -5.56 7.23
C LYS A 90 -7.96 -5.97 8.34
N GLU A 91 -8.15 -5.13 9.37
CA GLU A 91 -9.12 -5.36 10.45
C GLU A 91 -10.56 -5.34 9.92
N ASP A 92 -10.86 -4.42 9.01
CA ASP A 92 -12.18 -4.25 8.40
C ASP A 92 -12.49 -5.23 7.25
N ASN A 93 -11.53 -6.09 6.88
CA ASN A 93 -11.61 -6.98 5.71
C ASN A 93 -11.89 -6.23 4.38
N SER A 94 -11.41 -4.99 4.27
CA SER A 94 -11.56 -4.09 3.12
C SER A 94 -10.25 -3.89 2.35
N VAL A 95 -9.24 -4.77 2.52
CA VAL A 95 -7.92 -4.64 1.85
C VAL A 95 -8.01 -4.54 0.33
N TYR A 96 -8.95 -5.25 -0.32
CA TYR A 96 -9.13 -5.12 -1.76
C TYR A 96 -9.61 -3.72 -2.15
N GLU A 97 -10.48 -3.09 -1.37
CA GLU A 97 -10.91 -1.71 -1.59
C GLU A 97 -9.75 -0.73 -1.33
N PHE A 98 -9.00 -0.92 -0.24
CA PHE A 98 -7.78 -0.16 0.05
C PHE A 98 -6.77 -0.19 -1.10
N LEU A 99 -6.57 -1.37 -1.71
CA LEU A 99 -5.68 -1.54 -2.86
C LEU A 99 -6.31 -1.08 -4.19
N GLY A 100 -7.59 -0.72 -4.22
CA GLY A 100 -8.30 -0.42 -5.48
C GLY A 100 -8.45 -1.65 -6.39
N LEU A 101 -8.49 -2.85 -5.82
CA LEU A 101 -8.61 -4.13 -6.51
C LEU A 101 -10.04 -4.68 -6.45
N THR A 102 -10.40 -5.45 -7.47
CA THR A 102 -11.64 -6.25 -7.41
C THR A 102 -11.38 -7.51 -6.59
N PRO A 103 -12.17 -7.78 -5.53
CA PRO A 103 -12.03 -9.01 -4.75
C PRO A 103 -12.27 -10.27 -5.59
N PRO A 104 -11.57 -11.39 -5.32
CA PRO A 104 -11.84 -12.64 -6.00
C PRO A 104 -13.21 -13.19 -5.58
N PRO A 105 -13.90 -13.95 -6.46
CA PRO A 105 -15.21 -14.54 -6.15
C PRO A 105 -15.19 -15.35 -4.86
N GLY A 106 -16.17 -15.11 -3.98
CA GLY A 106 -16.28 -15.81 -2.69
C GLY A 106 -15.50 -15.18 -1.52
N SER A 107 -14.83 -14.05 -1.74
CA SER A 107 -14.24 -13.27 -0.65
C SER A 107 -15.34 -12.64 0.23
N LYS A 108 -15.12 -12.59 1.55
CA LYS A 108 -16.06 -12.04 2.55
C LYS A 108 -16.19 -10.51 2.54
N VAL A 109 -15.93 -9.86 1.41
CA VAL A 109 -15.78 -8.40 1.36
C VAL A 109 -17.12 -7.73 1.57
N VAL A 110 -17.16 -6.77 2.50
CA VAL A 110 -18.28 -5.83 2.62
C VAL A 110 -18.18 -4.91 1.41
N PHE A 111 -18.87 -5.28 0.33
CA PHE A 111 -19.02 -4.40 -0.82
C PHE A 111 -19.94 -3.26 -0.39
N LEU A 112 -19.39 -2.24 0.27
CA LEU A 112 -20.01 -0.92 0.30
C LEU A 112 -20.01 -0.46 -1.14
N ARG A 113 -21.09 -0.81 -1.85
CA ARG A 113 -21.48 -0.16 -3.09
C ARG A 113 -21.53 1.33 -2.78
N VAL A 114 -20.45 2.04 -3.02
CA VAL A 114 -20.54 3.45 -3.32
C VAL A 114 -21.20 3.49 -4.70
N SER A 115 -22.53 3.44 -4.68
CA SER A 115 -23.33 4.03 -5.74
C SER A 115 -22.95 5.49 -5.80
N PHE A 116 -21.88 5.83 -6.52
CA PHE A 116 -21.85 7.12 -7.20
C PHE A 116 -22.80 6.98 -8.38
N SER A 117 -24.04 7.32 -8.05
CA SER A 117 -25.14 7.61 -8.93
C SER A 117 -24.68 8.37 -10.18
N CYS A 118 -24.96 7.77 -11.34
CA CYS A 118 -25.61 8.51 -12.40
C CYS A 118 -26.86 9.17 -11.81
N LEU A 119 -26.80 10.50 -11.58
CA LEU A 119 -27.83 11.49 -11.18
C LEU A 119 -27.05 12.58 -10.42
N THR A 120 -26.82 13.80 -10.91
CA THR A 120 -27.42 14.67 -11.94
C THR A 120 -26.36 15.58 -12.53
#